data_AF-A0A2V8UCV3-F1
#
_entry.id   AF-A0A2V8UCV3-F1
#
_cell.length_a   1.000
_cell.length_b   1.000
_cell.length_c   1.000
_cell.angle_alpha   90.00
_cell.angle_beta   90.00
_cell.angle_gamma   90.00
#
_symmetry.space_group_name_H-M   'P 1'
#
loop_
_entity.id
_entity.type
_entity.pdbx_description
1 polymer ?
#
loop_
_entity_poly.entity_id
_entity_poly.type
_entity_poly.pdbx_seq_one_letter_code
_entity_poly.pdbx_strand_id
1 'polypeptide(L)'
;MPTWAASNFTLSPSDESFLEDLSRRSFLFFWEQGDPHTGLVLDRVRTDGSAPPARSADFASMATTGFSLTALCIGADRRWLDPNELRERVRSTLRHLVYNQPHQRGWYYHFVNWKTGERAWRCELSTIDTALLLAGILTAQQYFADDGEIFRLAQALYERVDFQWMLDKSTGLIRMGWKPETGFLRSVWAEYRENIILQILAIGSPTHPIPTRCWYSFERESIQIGPYHFVGRGPLFTHQFPQAWLDLRGLRDRAPYGIDYFQNSVTATYAHRAFCLSLRGLYPAYSENLWGITPSDSEIGYLSWGSPLSRRDIDGTVVPAAPAGSLMFAPEICLPALRAMQEQFGEYIYGRYGFTDAFQPMSLWVNPDVVGLDVGITLLSAENLRTGRVWNWFMRASGIQRAVNQVFQRVRS
;
A
#
# COMPACT_ATOMS: atom_id res chain seq x y z
N MET A 1 4.83 24.68 -15.62
CA MET A 1 4.45 23.44 -14.94
C MET A 1 3.01 23.61 -14.52
N PRO A 2 2.04 22.83 -15.00
CA PRO A 2 0.71 22.95 -14.45
C PRO A 2 0.80 22.47 -13.01
N THR A 3 0.39 23.32 -12.09
CA THR A 3 0.21 23.01 -10.68
C THR A 3 -0.99 22.07 -10.57
N TRP A 4 -0.79 20.78 -10.83
CA TRP A 4 -1.81 19.75 -10.64
C TRP A 4 -1.90 19.43 -9.14
N ALA A 5 -2.32 20.43 -8.37
CA ALA A 5 -2.84 20.16 -7.06
C ALA A 5 -4.15 19.40 -7.25
N ALA A 6 -4.30 18.26 -6.58
CA ALA A 6 -5.56 17.54 -6.43
C ALA A 6 -6.71 18.40 -5.82
N SER A 7 -6.48 19.69 -5.60
CA SER A 7 -7.48 20.67 -5.18
C SER A 7 -8.37 21.06 -6.37
N ASN A 8 -9.55 20.44 -6.41
CA ASN A 8 -10.81 20.84 -7.09
C ASN A 8 -11.46 19.72 -7.91
N PHE A 9 -10.97 18.48 -7.85
CA PHE A 9 -11.73 17.37 -8.42
C PHE A 9 -13.01 17.16 -7.61
N THR A 10 -14.15 17.33 -8.26
CA THR A 10 -15.47 17.17 -7.65
C THR A 10 -16.09 15.89 -8.17
N LEU A 11 -16.32 14.94 -7.27
CA LEU A 11 -16.97 13.68 -7.61
C LEU A 11 -18.44 13.93 -7.97
N SER A 12 -18.88 13.42 -9.12
CA SER A 12 -20.30 13.38 -9.43
C SER A 12 -21.03 12.35 -8.56
N PRO A 13 -22.37 12.39 -8.46
CA PRO A 13 -23.12 11.35 -7.78
C PRO A 13 -22.89 9.94 -8.36
N SER A 14 -22.62 9.84 -9.67
CA SER A 14 -22.28 8.57 -10.30
C SER A 14 -20.90 8.07 -9.90
N ASP A 15 -19.93 8.98 -9.77
CA ASP A 15 -18.58 8.67 -9.28
C ASP A 15 -18.62 8.19 -7.84
N GLU A 16 -19.38 8.86 -6.97
CA GLU A 16 -19.60 8.45 -5.59
C GLU A 16 -20.24 7.06 -5.50
N SER A 17 -21.24 6.77 -6.34
CA SER A 17 -21.87 5.44 -6.37
C SER A 17 -20.92 4.35 -6.82
N PHE A 18 -20.09 4.61 -7.84
CA PHE A 18 -19.08 3.66 -8.31
C PHE A 18 -18.02 3.39 -7.24
N LEU A 19 -17.48 4.45 -6.64
CA LEU A 19 -16.46 4.33 -5.59
C LEU A 19 -17.03 3.67 -4.33
N GLU A 20 -18.31 3.88 -3.98
CA GLU A 20 -18.95 3.20 -2.86
C GLU A 20 -19.07 1.69 -3.10
N ASP A 21 -19.48 1.25 -4.29
CA ASP A 21 -19.55 -0.18 -4.64
C ASP A 21 -18.14 -0.81 -4.64
N LEU A 22 -17.17 -0.17 -5.29
CA LEU A 22 -15.78 -0.64 -5.30
C LEU A 22 -15.22 -0.75 -3.86
N SER A 23 -15.42 0.28 -3.05
CA SER A 23 -14.91 0.31 -1.67
C SER A 23 -15.55 -0.75 -0.79
N ARG A 24 -16.87 -0.97 -0.90
CA ARG A 24 -17.57 -2.03 -0.15
C ARG A 24 -17.08 -3.42 -0.52
N ARG A 25 -16.85 -3.69 -1.81
CA ARG A 25 -16.28 -4.96 -2.28
C ARG A 25 -14.87 -5.16 -1.78
N SER A 26 -14.02 -4.14 -1.88
CA SER A 26 -12.65 -4.21 -1.36
C SER A 26 -12.62 -4.41 0.16
N PHE A 27 -13.52 -3.77 0.90
CA PHE A 27 -13.69 -4.02 2.34
C PHE A 27 -14.12 -5.45 2.65
N LEU A 28 -15.02 -6.02 1.83
CA LEU A 28 -15.52 -7.39 2.03
C LEU A 28 -14.39 -8.41 2.02
N PHE A 29 -13.34 -8.21 1.21
CA PHE A 29 -12.14 -9.05 1.23
C PHE A 29 -11.51 -9.09 2.63
N PHE A 30 -11.27 -7.94 3.24
CA PHE A 30 -10.63 -7.86 4.55
C PHE A 30 -11.48 -8.42 5.68
N TRP A 31 -12.80 -8.29 5.55
CA TRP A 31 -13.74 -8.86 6.52
C TRP A 31 -13.82 -10.39 6.44
N GLU A 32 -13.97 -10.93 5.23
CA GLU A 32 -14.21 -12.36 5.00
C GLU A 32 -12.92 -13.20 4.99
N GLN A 33 -11.80 -12.62 4.55
CA GLN A 33 -10.51 -13.30 4.42
C GLN A 33 -9.55 -13.02 5.57
N GLY A 34 -10.02 -12.28 6.58
CA GLY A 34 -9.36 -12.20 7.88
C GLY A 34 -9.85 -13.31 8.80
N ASP A 35 -8.93 -13.98 9.49
CA ASP A 35 -9.29 -14.91 10.55
C ASP A 35 -9.89 -14.14 11.75
N PRO A 36 -11.02 -14.56 12.33
CA PRO A 36 -11.65 -13.83 13.43
C PRO A 36 -10.91 -13.95 14.78
N HIS A 37 -10.03 -14.93 14.94
CA HIS A 37 -9.29 -15.17 16.18
C HIS A 37 -7.92 -14.50 16.15
N THR A 38 -7.16 -14.67 15.08
CA THR A 38 -5.82 -14.07 14.91
C THR A 38 -5.87 -12.68 14.29
N GLY A 39 -6.94 -12.39 13.52
CA GLY A 39 -7.03 -11.15 12.75
C GLY A 39 -6.11 -11.07 11.54
N LEU A 40 -5.32 -12.12 11.26
CA LEU A 40 -4.43 -12.20 10.11
C LEU A 40 -5.24 -12.38 8.83
N VAL A 41 -4.84 -11.69 7.77
CA VAL A 41 -5.57 -11.70 6.49
C VAL A 41 -4.77 -12.44 5.42
N LEU A 42 -5.45 -13.36 4.72
CA LEU A 42 -4.89 -14.08 3.59
C LEU A 42 -4.25 -13.14 2.58
N ASP A 43 -3.13 -13.57 1.99
CA ASP A 43 -2.45 -12.80 0.94
C ASP A 43 -3.31 -12.64 -0.32
N ARG A 44 -4.05 -13.70 -0.68
CA ARG A 44 -4.88 -13.75 -1.87
C ARG A 44 -6.01 -14.76 -1.73
N VAL A 45 -7.00 -14.63 -2.59
CA VAL A 45 -8.17 -15.53 -2.70
C VAL A 45 -8.71 -15.48 -4.13
N ARG A 46 -9.54 -16.43 -4.53
CA ARG A 46 -10.24 -16.37 -5.82
C ARG A 46 -11.17 -15.15 -5.89
N THR A 47 -11.38 -14.60 -7.09
CA THR A 47 -12.26 -13.44 -7.32
C THR A 47 -13.71 -13.66 -6.87
N ASP A 48 -14.15 -14.92 -6.75
CA ASP A 48 -15.46 -15.33 -6.24
C ASP A 48 -15.51 -15.58 -4.72
N GLY A 49 -14.37 -15.52 -4.03
CA GLY A 49 -14.24 -15.82 -2.60
C GLY A 49 -13.95 -17.27 -2.24
N SER A 50 -13.84 -18.17 -3.21
CA SER A 50 -13.42 -19.54 -2.97
C SER A 50 -11.92 -19.63 -2.63
N ALA A 51 -11.54 -20.70 -1.91
CA ALA A 51 -10.17 -20.87 -1.45
C ALA A 51 -9.17 -20.88 -2.64
N PRO A 52 -8.01 -20.21 -2.52
CA PRO A 52 -7.00 -20.25 -3.56
C PRO A 52 -6.35 -21.65 -3.61
N PRO A 53 -5.53 -21.97 -4.64
CA PRO A 53 -4.86 -23.26 -4.73
C PRO A 53 -4.11 -23.61 -3.44
N ALA A 54 -4.06 -24.91 -3.09
CA ALA A 54 -3.55 -25.39 -1.79
C ALA A 54 -2.18 -24.80 -1.37
N ARG A 55 -1.29 -24.51 -2.33
CA ARG A 55 0.01 -23.88 -2.07
C ARG A 55 -0.07 -22.47 -1.47
N SER A 56 -1.21 -21.78 -1.58
CA SER A 56 -1.45 -20.41 -1.11
C SER A 56 -2.65 -20.32 -0.14
N ALA A 57 -3.36 -21.41 0.11
CA ALA A 57 -4.64 -21.46 0.82
C ALA A 57 -4.63 -20.99 2.27
N ASP A 58 -3.48 -21.07 2.95
CA ASP A 58 -3.40 -20.84 4.39
C ASP A 58 -2.43 -19.73 4.79
N PHE A 59 -1.98 -18.91 3.85
CA PHE A 59 -0.92 -17.93 4.11
C PHE A 59 -1.44 -16.50 4.13
N ALA A 60 -1.26 -15.85 5.27
CA ALA A 60 -1.48 -14.43 5.48
C ALA A 60 -0.22 -13.63 5.18
N SER A 61 -0.43 -12.38 4.76
CA SER A 61 0.62 -11.37 4.61
C SER A 61 0.53 -10.35 5.75
N MET A 62 1.67 -10.02 6.35
CA MET A 62 1.72 -8.97 7.38
C MET A 62 1.31 -7.60 6.82
N ALA A 63 1.73 -7.29 5.59
CA ALA A 63 1.36 -6.04 4.94
C ALA A 63 -0.15 -5.98 4.67
N THR A 64 -0.74 -7.05 4.13
CA THR A 64 -2.20 -7.15 3.93
C THR A 64 -2.97 -7.02 5.24
N THR A 65 -2.44 -7.58 6.34
CA THR A 65 -3.02 -7.41 7.68
C THR A 65 -2.98 -5.94 8.13
N GLY A 66 -1.93 -5.18 7.77
CA GLY A 66 -1.86 -3.73 7.96
C GLY A 66 -2.93 -2.95 7.20
N PHE A 67 -3.12 -3.27 5.91
CA PHE A 67 -4.22 -2.72 5.12
C PHE A 67 -5.58 -3.06 5.73
N SER A 68 -5.77 -4.29 6.22
CA SER A 68 -6.99 -4.75 6.88
C SER A 68 -7.35 -3.91 8.10
N LEU A 69 -6.40 -3.63 9.00
CA LEU A 69 -6.68 -2.81 10.18
C LEU A 69 -7.21 -1.42 9.80
N THR A 70 -6.73 -0.86 8.70
CA THR A 70 -7.26 0.39 8.15
C THR A 70 -8.62 0.20 7.50
N ALA A 71 -8.81 -0.87 6.72
CA ALA A 71 -10.09 -1.21 6.10
C ALA A 71 -11.21 -1.39 7.15
N LEU A 72 -10.92 -2.01 8.30
CA LEU A 72 -11.86 -2.15 9.41
C LEU A 72 -12.26 -0.79 10.01
N CYS A 73 -11.32 0.16 10.09
CA CYS A 73 -11.63 1.54 10.50
C CYS A 73 -12.55 2.22 9.48
N ILE A 74 -12.26 2.08 8.18
CA ILE A 74 -13.12 2.61 7.11
C ILE A 74 -14.52 2.00 7.20
N GLY A 75 -14.63 0.67 7.33
CA GLY A 75 -15.93 0.00 7.44
C GLY A 75 -16.74 0.42 8.66
N ALA A 76 -16.09 0.70 9.78
CA ALA A 76 -16.75 1.19 10.99
C ALA A 76 -17.23 2.63 10.80
N ASP A 77 -16.41 3.48 10.18
CA ASP A 77 -16.71 4.88 9.93
C ASP A 77 -17.87 5.04 8.93
N ARG A 78 -17.86 4.20 7.89
CA ARG A 78 -18.90 4.08 6.86
C ARG A 78 -20.12 3.30 7.31
N ARG A 79 -20.07 2.64 8.46
CA ARG A 79 -21.10 1.74 9.01
C ARG A 79 -21.53 0.63 8.04
N TRP A 80 -20.56 0.02 7.36
CA TRP A 80 -20.81 -1.14 6.49
C TRP A 80 -21.14 -2.42 7.27
N LEU A 81 -20.65 -2.52 8.51
CA LEU A 81 -21.00 -3.54 9.51
C LEU A 81 -21.15 -2.88 10.87
N ASP A 82 -21.54 -3.65 11.91
CA ASP A 82 -21.60 -3.15 13.27
C ASP A 82 -20.20 -2.65 13.71
N PRO A 83 -20.05 -1.36 14.06
CA PRO A 83 -18.78 -0.82 14.54
C PRO A 83 -18.20 -1.57 15.74
N ASN A 84 -19.02 -2.22 16.57
CA ASN A 84 -18.56 -3.01 17.71
C ASN A 84 -17.89 -4.32 17.27
N GLU A 85 -18.43 -5.00 16.25
CA GLU A 85 -17.83 -6.21 15.69
C GLU A 85 -16.48 -5.91 15.04
N LEU A 86 -16.39 -4.79 14.31
CA LEU A 86 -15.16 -4.34 13.68
C LEU A 86 -14.11 -3.94 14.73
N ARG A 87 -14.53 -3.26 15.80
CA ARG A 87 -13.67 -2.93 16.94
C ARG A 87 -13.13 -4.19 17.62
N GLU A 88 -13.97 -5.19 17.85
CA GLU A 88 -13.52 -6.45 18.47
C GLU A 88 -12.58 -7.22 17.55
N ARG A 89 -12.81 -7.21 16.23
CA ARG A 89 -11.84 -7.78 15.27
C ARG A 89 -10.48 -7.11 15.40
N VAL A 90 -10.42 -5.78 15.48
CA VAL A 90 -9.17 -5.04 15.70
C VAL A 90 -8.50 -5.45 17.02
N ARG A 91 -9.26 -5.57 18.13
CA ARG A 91 -8.70 -6.06 19.40
C ARG A 91 -8.11 -7.46 19.27
N SER A 92 -8.83 -8.39 18.66
CA SER A 92 -8.34 -9.75 18.42
C SER A 92 -7.03 -9.74 17.62
N THR A 93 -6.97 -8.97 16.52
CA THR A 93 -5.74 -8.80 15.73
C THR A 93 -4.59 -8.29 16.59
N LEU A 94 -4.79 -7.21 17.35
CA LEU A 94 -3.73 -6.60 18.15
C LEU A 94 -3.28 -7.51 19.30
N ARG A 95 -4.21 -8.22 19.97
CA ARG A 95 -3.87 -9.21 21.01
C ARG A 95 -2.99 -10.31 20.42
N HIS A 96 -3.40 -10.90 19.29
CA HIS A 96 -2.61 -11.93 18.61
C HIS A 96 -1.21 -11.42 18.24
N LEU A 97 -1.10 -10.24 17.64
CA LEU A 97 0.19 -9.64 17.27
C LEU A 97 1.10 -9.39 18.48
N VAL A 98 0.54 -8.99 19.63
CA VAL A 98 1.31 -8.69 20.84
C VAL A 98 1.77 -9.95 21.55
N TYR A 99 0.88 -10.95 21.69
CA TYR A 99 1.06 -12.07 22.61
C TYR A 99 1.44 -13.39 21.92
N ASN A 100 1.05 -13.59 20.67
CA ASN A 100 1.10 -14.90 20.02
C ASN A 100 1.98 -14.89 18.76
N GLN A 101 1.95 -13.82 17.97
CA GLN A 101 2.60 -13.78 16.68
C GLN A 101 4.14 -13.80 16.81
N PRO A 102 4.84 -14.79 16.22
CA PRO A 102 6.29 -14.83 16.22
C PRO A 102 6.93 -13.58 15.60
N HIS A 103 7.92 -13.03 16.29
CA HIS A 103 8.71 -11.88 15.84
C HIS A 103 10.14 -11.97 16.38
N GLN A 104 11.07 -11.22 15.77
CA GLN A 104 12.41 -10.99 16.32
C GLN A 104 12.59 -9.50 16.54
N ARG A 105 12.76 -9.06 17.79
CA ARG A 105 12.92 -7.63 18.14
C ARG A 105 11.83 -6.72 17.54
N GLY A 106 10.58 -7.18 17.60
CA GLY A 106 9.40 -6.50 17.04
C GLY A 106 9.23 -6.59 15.53
N TRP A 107 10.18 -7.18 14.79
CA TRP A 107 10.04 -7.40 13.35
C TRP A 107 9.29 -8.69 13.05
N TYR A 108 8.36 -8.64 12.09
CA TYR A 108 7.49 -9.75 11.70
C TYR A 108 7.88 -10.37 10.35
N TYR A 109 7.57 -11.65 10.19
CA TYR A 109 7.80 -12.41 8.95
C TYR A 109 6.85 -11.95 7.85
N HIS A 110 7.31 -11.91 6.61
CA HIS A 110 6.50 -11.52 5.45
C HIS A 110 5.19 -12.32 5.37
N PHE A 111 5.33 -13.65 5.37
CA PHE A 111 4.22 -14.60 5.27
C PHE A 111 4.15 -15.52 6.46
N VAL A 112 2.93 -15.75 6.94
CA VAL A 112 2.65 -16.62 8.08
C VAL A 112 1.39 -17.44 7.81
N ASN A 113 1.24 -18.56 8.50
CA ASN A 113 -0.04 -19.26 8.51
C ASN A 113 -1.09 -18.37 9.17
N TRP A 114 -2.22 -18.13 8.51
CA TRP A 114 -3.23 -17.19 8.98
C TRP A 114 -3.96 -17.61 10.28
N LYS A 115 -3.99 -18.92 10.58
CA LYS A 115 -4.63 -19.46 11.78
C LYS A 115 -3.69 -19.60 12.96
N THR A 116 -2.43 -19.92 12.71
CA THR A 116 -1.46 -20.21 13.79
C THR A 116 -0.42 -19.09 13.99
N GLY A 117 -0.21 -18.24 12.98
CA GLY A 117 0.87 -17.24 12.97
C GLY A 117 2.25 -17.83 12.67
N GLU A 118 2.37 -19.14 12.42
CA GLU A 118 3.66 -19.76 12.13
C GLU A 118 4.28 -19.24 10.83
N ARG A 119 5.59 -19.01 10.84
CA ARG A 119 6.35 -18.53 9.68
C ARG A 119 6.19 -19.46 8.47
N ALA A 120 5.82 -18.91 7.32
CA ALA A 120 5.67 -19.65 6.07
C ALA A 120 6.95 -19.61 5.20
N TRP A 121 7.14 -20.65 4.38
CA TRP A 121 8.13 -20.74 3.29
C TRP A 121 9.58 -20.33 3.60
N ARG A 122 9.99 -20.37 4.88
CA ARG A 122 11.28 -19.80 5.32
C ARG A 122 11.48 -18.36 4.83
N CYS A 123 10.39 -17.59 4.74
CA CYS A 123 10.43 -16.18 4.36
C CYS A 123 11.23 -15.36 5.38
N GLU A 124 11.71 -14.21 4.96
CA GLU A 124 12.38 -13.24 5.81
C GLU A 124 11.41 -12.58 6.80
N LEU A 125 11.98 -12.07 7.88
CA LEU A 125 11.45 -10.87 8.51
C LEU A 125 11.56 -9.73 7.52
N SER A 126 10.44 -9.09 7.21
CA SER A 126 10.36 -8.05 6.19
C SER A 126 10.15 -6.70 6.84
N THR A 127 11.09 -5.79 6.57
CA THR A 127 11.02 -4.44 7.16
C THR A 127 9.89 -3.62 6.58
N ILE A 128 9.58 -3.78 5.29
CA ILE A 128 8.49 -3.04 4.67
C ILE A 128 7.13 -3.60 5.08
N ASP A 129 6.96 -4.93 5.17
CA ASP A 129 5.67 -5.49 5.57
C ASP A 129 5.35 -5.18 7.02
N THR A 130 6.37 -5.17 7.89
CA THR A 130 6.23 -4.69 9.26
C THR A 130 5.87 -3.20 9.28
N ALA A 131 6.44 -2.37 8.41
CA ALA A 131 6.10 -0.95 8.34
C ALA A 131 4.65 -0.70 7.89
N LEU A 132 4.16 -1.44 6.88
CA LEU A 132 2.77 -1.37 6.41
C LEU A 132 1.81 -1.91 7.48
N LEU A 133 2.19 -2.95 8.20
CA LEU A 133 1.46 -3.43 9.38
C LEU A 133 1.33 -2.35 10.45
N LEU A 134 2.44 -1.69 10.82
CA LEU A 134 2.45 -0.60 11.80
C LEU A 134 1.60 0.59 11.33
N ALA A 135 1.56 0.87 10.03
CA ALA A 135 0.71 1.92 9.49
C ALA A 135 -0.79 1.66 9.78
N GLY A 136 -1.23 0.43 9.58
CA GLY A 136 -2.57 -0.03 9.97
C GLY A 136 -2.81 0.02 11.47
N ILE A 137 -1.86 -0.48 12.27
CA ILE A 137 -1.95 -0.50 13.74
C ILE A 137 -2.11 0.92 14.30
N LEU A 138 -1.28 1.87 13.86
CA LEU A 138 -1.35 3.26 14.34
C LEU A 138 -2.62 3.95 13.83
N THR A 139 -3.10 3.62 12.64
CA THR A 139 -4.40 4.11 12.16
C THR A 139 -5.54 3.63 13.06
N ALA A 140 -5.59 2.34 13.40
CA ALA A 140 -6.57 1.77 14.31
C ALA A 140 -6.48 2.38 15.72
N GLN A 141 -5.26 2.63 16.20
CA GLN A 141 -5.00 3.33 17.46
C GLN A 141 -5.67 4.72 17.50
N GLN A 142 -5.58 5.47 16.39
CA GLN A 142 -6.08 6.84 16.33
C GLN A 142 -7.58 6.93 15.99
N TYR A 143 -8.12 5.94 15.28
CA TYR A 143 -9.55 5.86 14.98
C TYR A 143 -10.34 5.42 16.23
N PHE A 144 -9.95 4.31 16.86
CA PHE A 144 -10.56 3.81 18.10
C PHE A 144 -9.88 4.38 19.36
N ALA A 145 -9.59 5.68 19.38
CA ALA A 145 -8.84 6.32 20.45
C ALA A 145 -9.56 6.29 21.82
N ASP A 146 -10.88 6.07 21.82
CA ASP A 146 -11.70 5.86 23.03
C ASP A 146 -11.52 4.47 23.64
N ASP A 147 -10.89 3.54 22.91
CA ASP A 147 -10.62 2.19 23.35
C ASP A 147 -9.22 2.06 23.95
N GLY A 148 -9.15 2.07 25.29
CA GLY A 148 -7.89 1.99 26.02
C GLY A 148 -7.10 0.68 25.81
N GLU A 149 -7.75 -0.40 25.37
CA GLU A 149 -7.05 -1.64 25.05
C GLU A 149 -6.37 -1.56 23.69
N ILE A 150 -7.10 -1.14 22.65
CA ILE A 150 -6.54 -0.92 21.31
C ILE A 150 -5.38 0.07 21.40
N PHE A 151 -5.56 1.18 22.13
CA PHE A 151 -4.53 2.20 22.27
C PHE A 151 -3.21 1.61 22.81
N ARG A 152 -3.31 0.84 23.91
CA ARG A 152 -2.17 0.28 24.65
C ARG A 152 -1.50 -0.87 23.89
N LEU A 153 -2.26 -1.75 23.23
CA LEU A 153 -1.70 -2.83 22.41
C LEU A 153 -0.98 -2.27 21.17
N ALA A 154 -1.60 -1.33 20.47
CA ALA A 154 -0.98 -0.68 19.32
C ALA A 154 0.31 0.06 19.69
N GLN A 155 0.31 0.76 20.83
CA GLN A 155 1.50 1.43 21.35
C GLN A 155 2.62 0.43 21.65
N ALA A 156 2.30 -0.69 22.32
CA ALA A 156 3.27 -1.73 22.64
C ALA A 156 3.88 -2.38 21.39
N LEU A 157 3.11 -2.54 20.31
CA LEU A 157 3.62 -3.06 19.04
C LEU A 157 4.62 -2.09 18.40
N TYR A 158 4.28 -0.81 18.33
CA TYR A 158 5.17 0.19 17.73
C TYR A 158 6.45 0.40 18.55
N GLU A 159 6.34 0.43 19.88
CA GLU A 159 7.46 0.57 20.81
C GLU A 159 8.42 -0.64 20.81
N ARG A 160 7.93 -1.83 20.45
CA ARG A 160 8.74 -3.06 20.44
C ARG A 160 9.72 -3.15 19.26
N VAL A 161 9.45 -2.41 18.17
CA VAL A 161 10.21 -2.55 16.92
C VAL A 161 11.57 -1.88 17.06
N ASP A 162 12.63 -2.69 17.05
CA ASP A 162 14.02 -2.22 17.13
C ASP A 162 14.50 -1.77 15.74
N PHE A 163 14.19 -0.52 15.37
CA PHE A 163 14.62 0.04 14.08
C PHE A 163 16.14 0.18 13.96
N GLN A 164 16.85 0.34 15.08
CA GLN A 164 18.31 0.44 15.10
C GLN A 164 18.98 -0.89 14.75
N TRP A 165 18.34 -2.03 15.02
CA TRP A 165 18.85 -3.35 14.65
C TRP A 165 18.87 -3.59 13.14
N MET A 166 17.87 -3.08 12.42
CA MET A 166 17.83 -3.18 10.96
C MET A 166 18.62 -2.07 10.25
N LEU A 167 19.09 -1.05 10.98
CA LEU A 167 19.89 0.02 10.42
C LEU A 167 21.35 -0.43 10.19
N ASP A 168 21.80 -0.38 8.95
CA ASP A 168 23.23 -0.41 8.65
C ASP A 168 23.86 0.93 9.05
N LYS A 169 24.57 0.95 10.18
CA LYS A 169 25.16 2.17 10.73
C LYS A 169 26.26 2.76 9.85
N SER A 170 26.86 1.98 8.94
CA SER A 170 27.93 2.45 8.06
C SER A 170 27.40 3.26 6.88
N THR A 171 26.22 2.89 6.36
CA THR A 171 25.59 3.56 5.20
C THR A 171 24.43 4.46 5.61
N GLY A 172 23.86 4.27 6.80
CA GLY A 172 22.61 4.90 7.23
C GLY A 172 21.36 4.34 6.54
N LEU A 173 21.49 3.20 5.82
CA LEU A 173 20.38 2.54 5.12
C LEU A 173 19.78 1.44 5.99
N ILE A 174 18.46 1.24 5.87
CA ILE A 174 17.77 0.14 6.53
C ILE A 174 17.88 -1.12 5.67
N ARG A 175 18.21 -2.26 6.28
CA ARG A 175 18.24 -3.58 5.64
C ARG A 175 16.83 -4.02 5.29
N MET A 176 16.66 -4.68 4.14
CA MET A 176 15.30 -5.09 3.71
C MET A 176 14.71 -6.20 4.58
N GLY A 177 15.55 -7.07 5.15
CA GLY A 177 15.08 -8.13 6.01
C GLY A 177 16.17 -8.96 6.69
N TRP A 178 15.73 -10.00 7.39
CA TRP A 178 16.58 -10.94 8.12
C TRP A 178 15.96 -12.34 8.13
N LYS A 179 16.80 -13.37 8.14
CA LYS A 179 16.39 -14.77 8.27
C LYS A 179 17.12 -15.44 9.45
N PRO A 180 16.45 -16.29 10.25
CA PRO A 180 17.12 -17.12 11.26
C PRO A 180 18.30 -17.92 10.73
N GLU A 181 18.17 -18.39 9.49
CA GLU A 181 19.14 -19.30 8.88
C GLU A 181 20.41 -18.59 8.41
N THR A 182 20.29 -17.36 7.92
CA THR A 182 21.38 -16.67 7.18
C THR A 182 21.71 -15.29 7.73
N GLY A 183 21.01 -14.81 8.75
CA GLY A 183 21.14 -13.46 9.26
C GLY A 183 20.51 -12.42 8.32
N PHE A 184 21.08 -11.21 8.32
CA PHE A 184 20.57 -10.10 7.52
C PHE A 184 20.65 -10.39 6.01
N LEU A 185 19.63 -9.94 5.29
CA LEU A 185 19.69 -9.90 3.83
C LEU A 185 20.79 -8.92 3.38
N ARG A 186 21.39 -9.21 2.23
CA ARG A 186 22.37 -8.32 1.58
C ARG A 186 21.69 -7.05 1.05
N SER A 187 20.41 -7.13 0.72
CA SER A 187 19.64 -6.01 0.20
C SER A 187 19.33 -4.97 1.29
N VAL A 188 19.42 -3.71 0.90
CA VAL A 188 19.13 -2.53 1.72
C VAL A 188 18.23 -1.60 0.92
N TRP A 189 17.49 -0.74 1.60
CA TRP A 189 16.66 0.29 0.98
C TRP A 189 17.50 1.47 0.46
N ALA A 190 18.31 1.22 -0.58
CA ALA A 190 19.27 2.17 -1.14
C ALA A 190 18.64 3.24 -2.06
N GLU A 191 17.42 3.02 -2.54
CA GLU A 191 16.75 3.90 -3.51
C GLU A 191 15.38 4.33 -2.98
N TYR A 192 14.84 5.43 -3.53
CA TYR A 192 13.44 5.81 -3.34
C TYR A 192 12.52 4.73 -3.89
N ARG A 193 11.75 4.14 -2.98
CA ARG A 193 10.78 3.07 -3.21
C ARG A 193 9.62 3.27 -2.21
N GLU A 194 8.90 2.19 -1.89
CA GLU A 194 7.90 2.16 -0.83
C GLU A 194 8.48 2.36 0.59
N ASN A 195 9.82 2.39 0.72
CA ASN A 195 10.52 2.55 1.99
C ASN A 195 10.28 3.88 2.71
N ILE A 196 9.69 4.90 2.08
CA ILE A 196 9.52 6.20 2.75
C ILE A 196 8.66 6.11 4.02
N ILE A 197 7.63 5.25 4.04
CA ILE A 197 6.83 5.04 5.26
C ILE A 197 7.62 4.35 6.37
N LEU A 198 8.44 3.36 6.00
CA LEU A 198 9.37 2.70 6.91
C LEU A 198 10.33 3.72 7.54
N GLN A 199 10.87 4.66 6.77
CA GLN A 199 11.78 5.68 7.28
C GLN A 199 11.08 6.63 8.26
N ILE A 200 9.86 7.08 7.97
CA ILE A 200 9.09 7.96 8.86
C ILE A 200 8.72 7.24 10.16
N LEU A 201 8.29 5.98 10.08
CA LEU A 201 8.04 5.15 11.28
C LEU A 201 9.31 4.96 12.11
N ALA A 202 10.45 4.71 11.47
CA ALA A 202 11.73 4.51 12.14
C ALA A 202 12.25 5.78 12.83
N ILE A 203 12.15 6.93 12.18
CA ILE A 203 12.52 8.23 12.78
C ILE A 203 11.55 8.61 13.91
N GLY A 204 10.27 8.25 13.76
CA GLY A 204 9.21 8.57 14.71
C GLY A 204 9.19 7.69 15.96
N SER A 205 9.91 6.56 15.94
CA SER A 205 9.87 5.55 17.00
C SER A 205 10.22 6.18 18.36
N PRO A 206 9.38 5.98 19.39
CA PRO A 206 9.64 6.54 20.73
C PRO A 206 10.75 5.79 21.49
N THR A 207 11.09 4.56 21.11
CA THR A 207 12.00 3.66 21.86
C THR A 207 13.28 3.34 21.10
N HIS A 208 13.17 3.07 19.80
CA HIS A 208 14.32 2.68 18.97
C HIS A 208 14.45 3.57 17.72
N PRO A 209 14.47 4.91 17.84
CA PRO A 209 14.52 5.77 16.67
C PRO A 209 15.84 5.64 15.91
N ILE A 210 15.77 5.74 14.58
CA ILE A 210 16.95 6.02 13.76
C ILE A 210 17.19 7.53 13.65
N PRO A 211 18.43 7.99 13.43
CA PRO A 211 18.70 9.41 13.22
C PRO A 211 18.00 9.97 11.98
N THR A 212 17.43 11.17 12.07
CA THR A 212 16.76 11.86 10.95
C THR A 212 17.63 11.98 9.70
N ARG A 213 18.97 12.05 9.86
CA ARG A 213 19.91 12.09 8.72
C ARG A 213 19.81 10.86 7.80
N CYS A 214 19.34 9.71 8.30
CA CYS A 214 19.15 8.49 7.51
C CYS A 214 18.09 8.65 6.41
N TRP A 215 17.15 9.58 6.56
CA TRP A 215 16.21 9.96 5.49
C TRP A 215 16.94 10.40 4.21
N TYR A 216 18.13 10.98 4.35
CA TYR A 216 18.92 11.50 3.23
C TYR A 216 19.96 10.50 2.70
N SER A 217 19.97 9.25 3.20
CA SER A 217 20.94 8.22 2.78
C SER A 217 20.56 7.48 1.50
N PHE A 218 19.27 7.37 1.16
CA PHE A 218 18.83 6.67 -0.05
C PHE A 218 18.77 7.59 -1.27
N GLU A 219 19.02 7.02 -2.44
CA GLU A 219 19.07 7.72 -3.72
C GLU A 219 17.68 8.14 -4.19
N ARG A 220 17.58 9.38 -4.69
CA ARG A 220 16.37 9.97 -5.27
C ARG A 220 16.60 10.20 -6.74
N GLU A 221 16.68 9.11 -7.48
CA GLU A 221 17.03 9.20 -8.87
C GLU A 221 15.93 9.86 -9.70
N SER A 222 16.31 10.86 -10.49
CA SER A 222 15.42 11.58 -11.40
C SER A 222 15.10 10.74 -12.63
N ILE A 223 13.82 10.66 -12.96
CA ILE A 223 13.26 9.97 -14.11
C ILE A 223 12.55 10.97 -15.00
N GLN A 224 12.70 10.77 -16.31
CA GLN A 224 12.02 11.55 -17.33
C GLN A 224 11.26 10.63 -18.28
N ILE A 225 9.95 10.81 -18.36
CA ILE A 225 9.10 10.17 -19.37
C ILE A 225 8.36 11.27 -20.11
N GLY A 226 8.72 11.51 -21.37
CA GLY A 226 8.18 12.64 -22.13
C GLY A 226 8.39 13.98 -21.38
N PRO A 227 7.32 14.74 -21.08
CA PRO A 227 7.42 16.01 -20.36
C PRO A 227 7.44 15.87 -18.82
N TYR A 228 7.30 14.64 -18.30
CA TYR A 228 7.16 14.40 -16.86
C TYR A 228 8.52 14.14 -16.23
N HIS A 229 8.82 14.86 -15.14
CA HIS A 229 10.04 14.74 -14.34
C HIS A 229 9.67 14.42 -12.90
N PHE A 230 10.17 13.30 -12.38
CA PHE A 230 9.87 12.83 -11.02
C PHE A 230 11.04 12.00 -10.47
N VAL A 231 11.03 11.67 -9.18
CA VAL A 231 11.99 10.77 -8.55
C VAL A 231 11.36 9.41 -8.27
N GLY A 232 12.11 8.34 -8.54
CA GLY A 232 11.71 6.96 -8.24
C GLY A 232 11.74 6.03 -9.47
N ARG A 233 12.54 4.96 -9.39
CA ARG A 233 12.67 3.94 -10.45
C ARG A 233 11.77 2.72 -10.29
N GLY A 234 11.04 2.66 -9.19
CA GLY A 234 10.14 1.56 -8.91
C GLY A 234 8.87 1.59 -9.74
N PRO A 235 8.12 0.48 -9.75
CA PRO A 235 6.78 0.48 -10.26
C PRO A 235 5.86 1.41 -9.46
N LEU A 236 4.68 1.69 -10.02
CA LEU A 236 3.81 2.74 -9.49
C LEU A 236 3.39 2.55 -8.02
N PHE A 237 3.26 1.30 -7.53
CA PHE A 237 2.93 1.03 -6.13
C PHE A 237 3.91 1.67 -5.12
N THR A 238 5.17 1.88 -5.52
CA THR A 238 6.19 2.49 -4.66
C THR A 238 5.85 3.94 -4.28
N HIS A 239 5.06 4.61 -5.11
CA HIS A 239 4.50 5.94 -4.84
C HIS A 239 3.20 5.87 -4.02
N GLN A 240 2.46 4.77 -4.14
CA GLN A 240 1.10 4.61 -3.63
C GLN A 240 1.09 4.12 -2.19
N PHE A 241 1.68 2.95 -1.91
CA PHE A 241 1.56 2.28 -0.61
C PHE A 241 1.96 3.19 0.56
N PRO A 242 3.09 3.91 0.51
CA PRO A 242 3.50 4.74 1.64
C PRO A 242 2.53 5.89 1.89
N GLN A 243 2.05 6.49 0.81
CA GLN A 243 1.18 7.66 0.83
C GLN A 243 -0.30 7.31 0.98
N ALA A 244 -0.66 6.03 1.03
CA ALA A 244 -2.00 5.60 1.45
C ALA A 244 -2.27 6.03 2.91
N TRP A 245 -1.21 6.11 3.72
CA TRP A 245 -1.27 6.58 5.11
C TRP A 245 -0.59 7.94 5.31
N LEU A 246 0.59 8.15 4.72
CA LEU A 246 1.33 9.40 4.88
C LEU A 246 0.73 10.52 4.03
N ASP A 247 0.14 11.52 4.69
CA ASP A 247 -0.29 12.75 4.02
C ASP A 247 0.90 13.70 3.81
N LEU A 248 1.38 13.76 2.56
CA LEU A 248 2.48 14.63 2.17
C LEU A 248 2.01 15.89 1.43
N ARG A 249 0.71 16.17 1.39
CA ARG A 249 0.16 17.32 0.67
C ARG A 249 0.66 18.64 1.27
N GLY A 250 1.19 19.50 0.41
CA GLY A 250 1.75 20.80 0.81
C GLY A 250 3.01 20.68 1.67
N LEU A 251 3.68 19.52 1.63
CA LEU A 251 4.94 19.27 2.30
C LEU A 251 6.03 18.99 1.27
N ARG A 252 7.23 19.47 1.56
CA ARG A 252 8.46 19.04 0.90
C ARG A 252 9.50 18.67 1.94
N ASP A 253 10.40 17.75 1.62
CA ASP A 253 11.49 17.48 2.55
C ASP A 253 12.43 18.68 2.70
N ARG A 254 13.25 18.69 3.74
CA ARG A 254 14.23 19.76 3.95
C ARG A 254 15.42 19.54 3.02
N ALA A 255 16.36 20.50 3.05
CA ALA A 255 17.61 20.38 2.33
C ALA A 255 18.32 19.05 2.66
N PRO A 256 18.99 18.41 1.68
CA PRO A 256 19.38 18.99 0.39
C PRO A 256 18.37 18.84 -0.75
N TYR A 257 17.35 17.98 -0.64
CA TYR A 257 16.53 17.62 -1.79
C TYR A 257 15.36 18.57 -2.05
N GLY A 258 14.60 18.96 -1.01
CA GLY A 258 13.49 19.90 -1.18
C GLY A 258 12.33 19.36 -2.02
N ILE A 259 12.13 18.04 -2.05
CA ILE A 259 11.16 17.35 -2.92
C ILE A 259 9.78 17.36 -2.29
N ASP A 260 8.79 17.84 -3.05
CA ASP A 260 7.36 17.63 -2.77
C ASP A 260 6.96 16.25 -3.27
N TYR A 261 6.87 15.28 -2.35
CA TYR A 261 6.62 13.88 -2.68
C TYR A 261 5.18 13.60 -3.10
N PHE A 262 4.23 14.44 -2.70
CA PHE A 262 2.85 14.31 -3.17
C PHE A 262 2.79 14.70 -4.65
N GLN A 263 3.33 15.87 -5.00
CA GLN A 263 3.42 16.32 -6.40
C GLN A 263 4.30 15.40 -7.25
N ASN A 264 5.34 14.82 -6.66
CA ASN A 264 6.15 13.79 -7.29
C ASN A 264 5.31 12.57 -7.69
N SER A 265 4.44 12.09 -6.79
CA SER A 265 3.56 10.96 -7.06
C SER A 265 2.45 11.28 -8.06
N VAL A 266 1.87 12.49 -8.01
CA VAL A 266 0.97 12.97 -9.07
C VAL A 266 1.67 12.90 -10.43
N THR A 267 2.87 13.46 -10.52
CA THR A 267 3.68 13.46 -11.76
C THR A 267 4.02 12.04 -12.21
N ALA A 268 4.37 11.14 -11.28
CA ALA A 268 4.65 9.74 -11.57
C ALA A 268 3.42 8.99 -12.12
N THR A 269 2.21 9.25 -11.61
CA THR A 269 0.97 8.67 -12.14
C THR A 269 0.72 9.11 -13.59
N TYR A 270 0.86 10.40 -13.89
CA TYR A 270 0.75 10.93 -15.25
C TYR A 270 1.82 10.36 -16.19
N ALA A 271 3.07 10.29 -15.72
CA ALA A 271 4.17 9.68 -16.44
C ALA A 271 3.90 8.20 -16.75
N HIS A 272 3.33 7.45 -15.80
CA HIS A 272 3.00 6.03 -15.96
C HIS A 272 1.91 5.82 -17.00
N ARG A 273 0.83 6.62 -16.97
CA ARG A 273 -0.20 6.59 -18.02
C ARG A 273 0.41 6.90 -19.39
N ALA A 274 1.25 7.92 -19.49
CA ALA A 274 1.94 8.26 -20.74
C ALA A 274 2.88 7.15 -21.23
N PHE A 275 3.57 6.48 -20.31
CA PHE A 275 4.39 5.30 -20.62
C PHE A 275 3.55 4.17 -21.21
N CYS A 276 2.45 3.76 -20.56
CA CYS A 276 1.54 2.75 -21.10
C CYS A 276 1.01 3.14 -22.49
N LEU A 277 0.61 4.39 -22.68
CA LEU A 277 0.16 4.90 -23.98
C LEU A 277 1.24 4.82 -25.07
N SER A 278 2.51 5.03 -24.70
CA SER A 278 3.64 4.88 -25.63
C SER A 278 3.84 3.45 -26.14
N LEU A 279 3.27 2.46 -25.44
CA LEU A 279 3.33 1.05 -25.81
C LEU A 279 2.14 0.61 -26.70
N ARG A 280 1.20 1.50 -27.04
CA ARG A 280 0.03 1.18 -27.87
C ARG A 280 0.39 0.57 -29.23
N GLY A 281 1.54 0.94 -29.80
CA GLY A 281 2.03 0.34 -31.05
C GLY A 281 2.38 -1.15 -30.93
N LEU A 282 2.67 -1.64 -29.72
CA LEU A 282 2.93 -3.04 -29.42
C LEU A 282 1.70 -3.73 -28.81
N TYR A 283 0.95 -3.03 -27.96
CA TYR A 283 -0.24 -3.53 -27.28
C TYR A 283 -1.44 -2.61 -27.57
N PRO A 284 -2.20 -2.87 -28.66
CA PRO A 284 -3.24 -1.97 -29.14
C PRO A 284 -4.36 -1.66 -28.14
N ALA A 285 -4.56 -2.52 -27.14
CA ALA A 285 -5.55 -2.30 -26.08
C ALA A 285 -5.22 -1.09 -25.20
N TYR A 286 -3.95 -0.72 -25.02
CA TYR A 286 -3.62 0.42 -24.17
C TYR A 286 -4.19 1.72 -24.73
N SER A 287 -5.03 2.35 -23.91
CA SER A 287 -5.76 3.55 -24.27
C SER A 287 -5.73 4.57 -23.14
N GLU A 288 -6.36 5.71 -23.39
CA GLU A 288 -6.50 6.78 -22.41
C GLU A 288 -7.20 6.33 -21.12
N ASN A 289 -8.09 5.34 -21.23
CA ASN A 289 -8.88 4.79 -20.13
C ASN A 289 -8.62 3.29 -19.92
N LEU A 290 -7.62 2.70 -20.57
CA LEU A 290 -7.22 1.31 -20.36
C LEU A 290 -5.70 1.26 -20.26
N TRP A 291 -5.19 1.45 -19.04
CA TRP A 291 -3.77 1.55 -18.72
C TRP A 291 -3.52 1.14 -17.28
N GLY A 292 -2.27 0.85 -16.94
CA GLY A 292 -1.88 0.48 -15.59
C GLY A 292 -1.08 -0.81 -15.58
N ILE A 293 0.12 -0.75 -15.01
CA ILE A 293 1.04 -1.88 -14.88
C ILE A 293 1.80 -1.67 -13.57
N THR A 294 1.76 -2.65 -12.69
CA THR A 294 2.49 -2.71 -11.43
C THR A 294 2.66 -4.19 -11.08
N PRO A 295 3.61 -4.63 -10.24
CA PRO A 295 3.86 -6.05 -10.00
C PRO A 295 2.58 -6.82 -9.72
N SER A 296 2.34 -7.84 -10.51
CA SER A 296 1.11 -8.62 -10.48
C SER A 296 1.38 -9.99 -11.08
N ASP A 297 0.39 -10.85 -11.02
CA ASP A 297 0.38 -12.04 -11.85
C ASP A 297 0.17 -11.71 -13.33
N SER A 298 0.61 -12.65 -14.17
CA SER A 298 0.43 -12.70 -15.62
C SER A 298 0.10 -14.14 -16.04
N GLU A 299 -0.18 -14.35 -17.32
CA GLU A 299 -0.42 -15.69 -17.89
C GLU A 299 0.76 -16.66 -17.66
N ILE A 300 1.98 -16.14 -17.52
CA ILE A 300 3.21 -16.92 -17.34
C ILE A 300 3.72 -16.92 -15.88
N GLY A 301 2.97 -16.36 -14.94
CA GLY A 301 3.33 -16.28 -13.52
C GLY A 301 3.50 -14.85 -13.01
N TYR A 302 4.11 -14.68 -11.83
CA TYR A 302 4.26 -13.37 -11.20
C TYR A 302 5.40 -12.56 -11.81
N LEU A 303 5.12 -11.32 -12.22
CA LEU A 303 6.10 -10.43 -12.86
C LEU A 303 6.21 -9.11 -12.09
N SER A 304 7.45 -8.70 -11.79
CA SER A 304 7.76 -7.41 -11.15
C SER A 304 7.88 -6.26 -12.17
N TRP A 305 6.93 -6.17 -13.10
CA TRP A 305 6.93 -5.18 -14.17
C TRP A 305 6.49 -3.78 -13.71
N GLY A 306 6.49 -2.83 -14.63
CA GLY A 306 6.04 -1.45 -14.39
C GLY A 306 7.16 -0.49 -13.97
N SER A 307 8.44 -0.91 -14.01
CA SER A 307 9.54 0.06 -13.90
C SER A 307 9.50 1.03 -15.09
N PRO A 308 9.57 2.36 -14.86
CA PRO A 308 9.45 3.37 -15.92
C PRO A 308 10.56 3.29 -16.99
N LEU A 309 11.63 2.54 -16.72
CA LEU A 309 12.77 2.37 -17.62
C LEU A 309 12.85 0.98 -18.27
N SER A 310 11.95 0.06 -17.93
CA SER A 310 11.93 -1.28 -18.48
C SER A 310 10.67 -1.51 -19.30
N ARG A 311 10.87 -1.93 -20.55
CA ARG A 311 9.82 -2.54 -21.37
C ARG A 311 9.91 -4.05 -21.41
N ARG A 312 10.90 -4.63 -20.72
CA ARG A 312 11.08 -6.09 -20.65
C ARG A 312 9.87 -6.67 -19.93
N ASP A 313 9.41 -7.79 -20.45
CA ASP A 313 8.34 -8.62 -19.88
C ASP A 313 6.92 -8.01 -19.91
N ILE A 314 6.73 -6.80 -20.48
CA ILE A 314 5.39 -6.26 -20.72
C ILE A 314 4.73 -7.07 -21.85
N ASP A 315 3.47 -7.44 -21.69
CA ASP A 315 2.72 -8.27 -22.64
C ASP A 315 1.34 -7.68 -23.01
N GLY A 316 1.04 -6.47 -22.54
CA GLY A 316 -0.26 -5.82 -22.72
C GLY A 316 -1.23 -6.03 -21.57
N THR A 317 -0.83 -6.76 -20.52
CA THR A 317 -1.60 -6.90 -19.27
C THR A 317 -1.90 -5.55 -18.65
N VAL A 318 -3.10 -5.43 -18.09
CA VAL A 318 -3.60 -4.29 -17.34
C VAL A 318 -3.78 -4.72 -15.89
N VAL A 319 -3.26 -3.92 -14.97
CA VAL A 319 -3.35 -4.14 -13.52
C VAL A 319 -4.21 -3.03 -12.92
N PRO A 320 -5.49 -3.29 -12.59
CA PRO A 320 -6.42 -2.26 -12.09
C PRO A 320 -5.93 -1.53 -10.84
N ALA A 321 -5.12 -2.19 -10.00
CA ALA A 321 -4.52 -1.58 -8.82
C ALA A 321 -3.61 -0.37 -9.14
N ALA A 322 -3.04 -0.29 -10.35
CA ALA A 322 -2.20 0.85 -10.74
C ALA A 322 -3.01 2.18 -10.83
N PRO A 323 -4.09 2.29 -11.63
CA PRO A 323 -4.95 3.46 -11.57
C PRO A 323 -5.71 3.57 -10.25
N ALA A 324 -6.19 2.47 -9.66
CA ALA A 324 -6.94 2.50 -8.40
C ALA A 324 -6.14 3.04 -7.22
N GLY A 325 -4.91 2.58 -7.05
CA GLY A 325 -4.00 3.08 -6.01
C GLY A 325 -3.60 4.54 -6.20
N SER A 326 -3.84 5.11 -7.38
CA SER A 326 -3.53 6.50 -7.71
C SER A 326 -4.75 7.45 -7.68
N LEU A 327 -5.93 6.97 -7.25
CA LEU A 327 -7.15 7.80 -7.14
C LEU A 327 -6.92 9.05 -6.29
N MET A 328 -6.16 8.94 -5.19
CA MET A 328 -5.84 10.07 -4.31
C MET A 328 -4.84 11.09 -4.90
N PHE A 329 -4.23 10.78 -6.06
CA PHE A 329 -3.23 11.63 -6.71
C PHE A 329 -3.76 12.32 -7.96
N ALA A 330 -4.40 11.57 -8.85
CA ALA A 330 -4.84 12.05 -10.16
C ALA A 330 -6.22 11.46 -10.54
N PRO A 331 -7.27 11.75 -9.75
CA PRO A 331 -8.59 11.14 -9.92
C PRO A 331 -9.17 11.35 -11.32
N GLU A 332 -8.87 12.48 -11.97
CA GLU A 332 -9.32 12.85 -13.31
C GLU A 332 -8.83 11.92 -14.43
N ILE A 333 -7.75 11.15 -14.23
CA ILE A 333 -7.27 10.14 -15.19
C ILE A 333 -7.45 8.71 -14.68
N CYS A 334 -7.53 8.53 -13.36
CA CYS A 334 -7.68 7.22 -12.72
C CYS A 334 -9.13 6.75 -12.73
N LEU A 335 -10.08 7.63 -12.40
CA LEU A 335 -11.48 7.27 -12.30
C LEU A 335 -12.09 6.89 -13.66
N PRO A 336 -11.86 7.64 -14.76
CA PRO A 336 -12.31 7.21 -16.08
C PRO A 336 -11.71 5.88 -16.52
N ALA A 337 -10.46 5.58 -16.11
CA ALA A 337 -9.83 4.31 -16.43
C ALA A 337 -10.52 3.13 -15.72
N LEU A 338 -10.77 3.25 -14.42
CA LEU A 338 -11.50 2.21 -13.68
C LEU A 338 -12.93 2.02 -14.18
N ARG A 339 -13.64 3.12 -14.47
CA ARG A 339 -14.99 3.03 -15.05
C ARG A 339 -14.98 2.33 -16.40
N ALA A 340 -14.04 2.68 -17.28
CA ALA A 340 -13.91 2.02 -18.58
C ALA A 340 -13.58 0.52 -18.44
N MET A 341 -12.71 0.15 -17.50
CA MET A 341 -12.44 -1.27 -17.19
C MET A 341 -13.71 -1.99 -16.75
N GLN A 342 -14.48 -1.43 -15.80
CA GLN A 342 -15.74 -2.01 -15.35
C GLN A 342 -16.78 -2.08 -16.46
N GLU A 343 -16.95 -1.02 -17.25
CA GLU A 343 -17.96 -0.94 -18.32
C GLU A 343 -17.67 -1.88 -19.48
N GLN A 344 -16.39 -2.06 -19.84
CA GLN A 344 -16.00 -2.88 -20.99
C GLN A 344 -15.90 -4.37 -20.66
N PHE A 345 -15.42 -4.71 -19.45
CA PHE A 345 -15.12 -6.10 -19.08
C PHE A 345 -16.03 -6.64 -17.97
N GLY A 346 -16.80 -5.80 -17.28
CA GLY A 346 -17.87 -6.22 -16.36
C GLY A 346 -17.44 -7.32 -15.39
N GLU A 347 -18.31 -8.31 -15.22
CA GLU A 347 -18.13 -9.44 -14.30
C GLU A 347 -16.90 -10.30 -14.59
N TYR A 348 -16.31 -10.22 -15.79
CA TYR A 348 -15.08 -10.96 -16.10
C TYR A 348 -13.91 -10.52 -15.23
N ILE A 349 -13.83 -9.22 -14.92
CA ILE A 349 -12.73 -8.68 -14.12
C ILE A 349 -13.20 -8.02 -12.82
N TYR A 350 -14.51 -7.86 -12.63
CA TYR A 350 -15.10 -7.14 -11.50
C TYR A 350 -16.03 -8.06 -10.70
N GLY A 351 -15.45 -8.71 -9.69
CA GLY A 351 -16.07 -9.78 -8.91
C GLY A 351 -16.45 -9.39 -7.48
N ARG A 352 -16.43 -10.39 -6.59
CA ARG A 352 -16.85 -10.26 -5.19
C ARG A 352 -16.08 -9.19 -4.43
N TYR A 353 -14.78 -9.08 -4.70
CA TYR A 353 -13.85 -8.18 -4.00
C TYR A 353 -13.42 -6.97 -4.83
N GLY A 354 -14.14 -6.68 -5.92
CA GLY A 354 -13.82 -5.60 -6.85
C GLY A 354 -13.05 -6.16 -8.04
N PHE A 355 -12.03 -5.43 -8.50
CA PHE A 355 -11.24 -5.87 -9.64
C PHE A 355 -10.37 -7.10 -9.31
N THR A 356 -10.21 -7.99 -10.29
CA THR A 356 -9.13 -9.00 -10.34
C THR A 356 -7.75 -8.34 -10.21
N ASP A 357 -6.75 -9.12 -9.81
CA ASP A 357 -5.34 -8.70 -9.77
C ASP A 357 -4.88 -8.13 -11.12
N ALA A 358 -5.09 -8.88 -12.20
CA ALA A 358 -4.63 -8.50 -13.54
C ALA A 358 -5.46 -9.17 -14.64
N PHE A 359 -5.48 -8.56 -15.83
CA PHE A 359 -6.09 -9.15 -17.02
C PHE A 359 -5.39 -8.66 -18.30
N GLN A 360 -5.45 -9.46 -19.36
CA GLN A 360 -4.87 -9.15 -20.66
C GLN A 360 -6.02 -8.95 -21.67
N PRO A 361 -6.34 -7.71 -22.06
CA PRO A 361 -7.53 -7.39 -22.85
C PRO A 361 -7.64 -8.08 -24.23
N MET A 362 -6.51 -8.40 -24.86
CA MET A 362 -6.44 -8.98 -26.20
C MET A 362 -6.54 -10.51 -26.20
N SER A 363 -5.93 -11.19 -25.23
CA SER A 363 -6.02 -12.65 -25.08
C SER A 363 -7.23 -13.08 -24.24
N LEU A 364 -7.90 -12.12 -23.58
CA LEU A 364 -8.97 -12.35 -22.60
C LEU A 364 -8.52 -13.20 -21.41
N TRP A 365 -7.21 -13.30 -21.19
CA TRP A 365 -6.69 -13.90 -19.96
C TRP A 365 -7.08 -13.00 -18.77
N VAL A 366 -7.59 -13.62 -17.72
CA VAL A 366 -7.98 -12.95 -16.48
C VAL A 366 -7.34 -13.71 -15.33
N ASN A 367 -6.73 -12.98 -14.40
CA ASN A 367 -6.27 -13.59 -13.18
C ASN A 367 -7.48 -14.10 -12.37
N PRO A 368 -7.49 -15.37 -11.94
CA PRO A 368 -8.59 -15.93 -11.17
C PRO A 368 -8.62 -15.48 -9.70
N ASP A 369 -7.61 -14.74 -9.24
CA ASP A 369 -7.39 -14.31 -7.87
C ASP A 369 -7.50 -12.77 -7.73
N VAL A 370 -7.71 -12.33 -6.50
CA VAL A 370 -7.39 -10.97 -6.03
C VAL A 370 -6.24 -11.05 -5.04
N VAL A 371 -5.36 -10.04 -5.04
CA VAL A 371 -4.26 -9.90 -4.09
C VAL A 371 -4.59 -8.82 -3.06
N GLY A 372 -4.40 -9.12 -1.78
CA GLY A 372 -4.84 -8.27 -0.69
C GLY A 372 -4.16 -6.89 -0.64
N LEU A 373 -2.91 -6.77 -1.12
CA LEU A 373 -2.23 -5.48 -1.27
C LEU A 373 -2.90 -4.59 -2.32
N ASP A 374 -3.27 -5.18 -3.46
CA ASP A 374 -3.92 -4.50 -4.58
C ASP A 374 -5.35 -4.05 -4.21
N VAL A 375 -6.08 -4.90 -3.50
CA VAL A 375 -7.38 -4.58 -2.90
C VAL A 375 -7.23 -3.49 -1.84
N GLY A 376 -6.20 -3.57 -1.01
CA GLY A 376 -5.93 -2.62 0.08
C GLY A 376 -5.62 -1.23 -0.43
N ILE A 377 -4.70 -1.10 -1.39
CA ILE A 377 -4.35 0.21 -1.95
C ILE A 377 -5.52 0.83 -2.69
N THR A 378 -6.35 0.02 -3.35
CA THR A 378 -7.58 0.45 -4.01
C THR A 378 -8.54 1.08 -3.00
N LEU A 379 -8.83 0.40 -1.90
CA LEU A 379 -9.73 0.89 -0.85
C LEU A 379 -9.21 2.17 -0.20
N LEU A 380 -7.95 2.19 0.25
CA LEU A 380 -7.39 3.34 0.97
C LEU A 380 -7.26 4.57 0.07
N SER A 381 -6.87 4.40 -1.20
CA SER A 381 -6.78 5.51 -2.16
C SER A 381 -8.15 6.09 -2.49
N ALA A 382 -9.17 5.23 -2.68
CA ALA A 382 -10.55 5.66 -2.86
C ALA A 382 -11.10 6.42 -1.64
N GLU A 383 -10.83 5.94 -0.43
CA GLU A 383 -11.26 6.64 0.80
C GLU A 383 -10.56 7.99 0.96
N ASN A 384 -9.24 8.07 0.70
CA ASN A 384 -8.51 9.33 0.79
C ASN A 384 -8.96 10.35 -0.25
N LEU A 385 -9.28 9.93 -1.48
CA LEU A 385 -9.89 10.79 -2.49
C LEU A 385 -11.21 11.40 -1.99
N ARG A 386 -12.07 10.58 -1.36
CA ARG A 386 -13.42 11.00 -0.94
C ARG A 386 -13.41 11.86 0.33
N THR A 387 -12.58 11.50 1.31
CA THR A 387 -12.69 12.09 2.67
C THR A 387 -11.34 12.49 3.29
N GLY A 388 -10.22 11.94 2.80
CA GLY A 388 -8.91 12.11 3.44
C GLY A 388 -8.82 11.56 4.87
N ARG A 389 -9.74 10.67 5.28
CA ARG A 389 -9.81 10.18 6.66
C ARG A 389 -8.64 9.29 7.05
N VAL A 390 -8.17 8.42 6.16
CA VAL A 390 -7.01 7.54 6.44
C VAL A 390 -5.77 8.38 6.76
N TRP A 391 -5.51 9.39 5.94
CA TRP A 391 -4.50 10.42 6.20
C TRP A 391 -4.68 11.08 7.56
N ASN A 392 -5.88 11.55 7.89
CA ASN A 392 -6.15 12.23 9.15
C ASN A 392 -5.84 11.32 10.36
N TRP A 393 -6.34 10.07 10.36
CA TRP A 393 -6.10 9.14 11.44
C TRP A 393 -4.61 8.83 11.61
N PHE A 394 -3.92 8.44 10.55
CA PHE A 394 -2.50 8.08 10.64
C PHE A 394 -1.61 9.26 11.09
N MET A 395 -1.86 10.45 10.54
CA MET A 395 -1.07 11.65 10.83
C MET A 395 -1.27 12.20 12.25
N ARG A 396 -2.25 11.70 13.02
CA ARG A 396 -2.44 12.04 14.44
C ARG A 396 -1.52 11.27 15.38
N ALA A 397 -0.91 10.17 14.93
CA ALA A 397 0.02 9.41 15.76
C ALA A 397 1.26 10.25 16.10
N SER A 398 1.59 10.37 17.39
CA SER A 398 2.62 11.31 17.87
C SER A 398 4.01 11.04 17.27
N GLY A 399 4.38 9.78 17.05
CA GLY A 399 5.64 9.40 16.40
C GLY A 399 5.72 9.91 14.96
N ILE A 400 4.61 9.81 14.22
CA ILE A 400 4.51 10.29 12.84
C ILE A 400 4.62 11.80 12.80
N GLN A 401 3.91 12.53 13.67
CA GLN A 401 4.01 13.98 13.76
C GLN A 401 5.44 14.44 14.06
N ARG A 402 6.12 13.79 15.01
CA ARG A 402 7.53 14.09 15.33
C ARG A 402 8.44 13.87 14.14
N ALA A 403 8.31 12.74 13.45
CA ALA A 403 9.14 12.43 12.28
C ALA A 403 8.87 13.39 11.13
N VAL A 404 7.60 13.64 10.81
CA VAL A 404 7.20 14.53 9.72
C VAL A 404 7.71 15.96 9.96
N ASN A 405 7.61 16.49 11.18
CA ASN A 405 8.11 17.83 11.51
C ASN A 405 9.64 17.95 11.41
N GLN A 406 10.37 16.86 11.65
CA GLN A 406 11.82 16.81 11.51
C GLN A 406 12.26 16.70 10.05
N VAL A 407 11.58 15.88 9.25
CA VAL A 407 11.95 15.58 7.86
C VAL A 407 11.44 16.63 6.88
N PHE A 408 10.20 17.10 7.06
CA PHE A 408 9.49 17.94 6.12
C PHE A 408 9.30 19.37 6.60
N GLN A 409 8.98 20.24 5.65
CA GLN A 409 8.57 21.62 5.85
C GLN A 409 7.40 21.95 4.90
N ARG A 410 6.60 22.95 5.26
CA ARG A 410 5.52 23.43 4.40
C ARG A 410 6.09 24.01 3.10
N VAL A 411 5.43 23.73 1.98
CA VAL A 411 5.64 24.47 0.73
C VAL A 411 5.11 25.88 0.97
N ARG A 412 5.96 26.91 0.87
CA ARG A 412 5.52 28.30 0.96
C ARG A 412 4.72 28.62 -0.31
N SER A 413 3.52 29.17 -0.14
CA SER A 413 2.69 29.69 -1.23
C SER A 413 3.36 30.84 -1.97
#